data_AF-A0A453N5E3-F1
#
_entry.id   AF-A0A453N5E3-F1
#
_cell.length_a   1.000
_cell.length_b   1.000
_cell.length_c   1.000
_cell.angle_alpha   90.00
_cell.angle_beta   90.00
_cell.angle_gamma   90.00
#
_symmetry.space_group_name_H-M   'P 1'
#
loop_
_entity.id
_entity.type
_entity.pdbx_description
1 polymer ?
#
loop_
_entity_poly.entity_id
_entity_poly.type
_entity_poly.pdbx_seq_one_letter_code
_entity_poly.pdbx_strand_id
1 'polypeptide(L)'
;MTIRANCFPEATQWSEGERRAMSLFWPRLVHVLPPEVKFIADPEGTIMGANGLTGPRYIGQGTAEMRLVGALREVLAGGHLGYEEIQCVLKDVLPFGSMGASSPSVSEALLAAFLIGQRMNRETDRELKGYCLAFDDELGPPPIADVNSLTHYGEPYDGNTRFFRSTLFVAAVRACYGEACLLHGVEWMPPKGGITEGQMLKFMGANTHLSPTQAKTLLEDKDTGFAYLNLQEACPPLYSIIGLREHIKKRPPLATSEKVQQFVRARGRESMVAGFYHVGYEDPLLMLMRRRTVHAGLVVKGEEGALSLTTKERSAHASKGIPVNHCSGFRTPSSANFSETDGISRESFRVAVNAQELGFKSTETPRTDKSVLKNLELGLSALGGDKGPAYDRIVLNAAMADHLLGCSGAQDINSALDRAREAIDSGNALRRLMNYIKISHKVS
;
A
#
# COMPACT_ATOMS: atom_id res chain seq x y z
N MET A 1 -4.66 -17.80 22.78
CA MET A 1 -3.23 -17.74 22.38
C MET A 1 -2.39 -17.89 23.63
N THR A 2 -1.33 -18.70 23.60
CA THR A 2 -0.35 -18.72 24.71
C THR A 2 0.51 -17.48 24.75
N ILE A 3 0.80 -16.94 23.56
CA ILE A 3 1.46 -15.64 23.40
C ILE A 3 0.57 -14.58 24.05
N ARG A 4 1.06 -14.01 25.16
CA ARG A 4 0.45 -12.90 25.92
C ARG A 4 -0.94 -13.16 26.47
N ALA A 5 -1.21 -14.36 26.96
CA ALA A 5 -2.47 -14.65 27.66
C ALA A 5 -2.81 -13.58 28.71
N ASN A 6 -1.80 -13.02 29.39
CA ASN A 6 -1.99 -12.01 30.43
C ASN A 6 -2.18 -10.57 29.92
N CYS A 7 -1.84 -10.25 28.67
CA CYS A 7 -1.98 -8.89 28.12
C CYS A 7 -3.30 -8.70 27.36
N PHE A 8 -3.95 -9.80 26.98
CA PHE A 8 -5.21 -9.77 26.26
C PHE A 8 -6.40 -9.82 27.22
N PRO A 9 -7.52 -9.14 26.90
CA PRO A 9 -8.75 -9.24 27.69
C PRO A 9 -9.17 -10.69 27.94
N GLU A 10 -9.81 -10.95 29.07
CA GLU A 10 -10.20 -12.32 29.50
C GLU A 10 -10.96 -13.09 28.40
N ALA A 11 -11.84 -12.41 27.67
CA ALA A 11 -12.63 -12.98 26.57
C ALA A 11 -11.79 -13.47 25.37
N THR A 12 -10.53 -13.07 25.29
CA THR A 12 -9.57 -13.45 24.22
C THR A 12 -8.45 -14.38 24.71
N GLN A 13 -8.50 -14.75 25.99
CA GLN A 13 -7.64 -15.78 26.55
C GLN A 13 -8.13 -17.17 26.12
N TRP A 14 -7.35 -18.20 26.44
CA TRP A 14 -7.80 -19.57 26.21
C TRP A 14 -9.12 -19.85 26.95
N SER A 15 -10.05 -20.47 26.26
CA SER A 15 -11.19 -21.14 26.86
C SER A 15 -10.73 -22.32 27.72
N GLU A 16 -11.61 -22.80 28.59
CA GLU A 16 -11.36 -24.00 29.37
C GLU A 16 -11.11 -25.23 28.48
N GLY A 17 -11.82 -25.33 27.36
CA GLY A 17 -11.63 -26.39 26.36
C GLY A 17 -10.24 -26.36 25.73
N GLU A 18 -9.76 -25.17 25.32
CA GLU A 18 -8.41 -25.00 24.78
C GLU A 18 -7.33 -25.31 25.82
N ARG A 19 -7.50 -24.87 27.07
CA ARG A 19 -6.60 -25.22 28.18
C ARG A 19 -6.51 -26.74 28.37
N ARG A 20 -7.64 -27.44 28.42
CA ARG A 20 -7.68 -28.92 28.54
C ARG A 20 -7.01 -29.60 27.36
N ALA A 21 -7.30 -29.16 26.13
CA ALA A 21 -6.69 -29.73 24.93
C ALA A 21 -5.17 -29.56 24.95
N MET A 22 -4.67 -28.37 25.28
CA MET A 22 -3.24 -28.11 25.34
C MET A 22 -2.56 -28.91 26.45
N SER A 23 -3.16 -29.01 27.63
CA SER A 23 -2.64 -29.87 28.71
C SER A 23 -2.52 -31.34 28.29
N LEU A 24 -3.52 -31.86 27.56
CA LEU A 24 -3.55 -33.26 27.10
C LEU A 24 -2.56 -33.54 25.96
N PHE A 25 -2.47 -32.65 24.97
CA PHE A 25 -1.76 -32.93 23.72
C PHE A 25 -0.35 -32.34 23.65
N TRP A 26 -0.04 -31.27 24.38
CA TRP A 26 1.27 -30.63 24.34
C TRP A 26 2.46 -31.56 24.65
N PRO A 27 2.39 -32.49 25.64
CA PRO A 27 3.46 -33.47 25.86
C PRO A 27 3.78 -34.32 24.63
N ARG A 28 2.81 -34.57 23.75
CA ARG A 28 3.03 -35.31 22.50
C ARG A 28 3.54 -34.38 21.39
N LEU A 29 2.94 -33.19 21.28
CA LEU A 29 3.30 -32.19 20.28
C LEU A 29 4.78 -31.76 20.39
N VAL A 30 5.28 -31.55 21.62
CA VAL A 30 6.67 -31.12 21.84
C VAL A 30 7.70 -32.14 21.33
N HIS A 31 7.35 -33.41 21.13
CA HIS A 31 8.26 -34.40 20.56
C HIS A 31 8.29 -34.38 19.02
N VAL A 32 7.22 -33.91 18.37
CA VAL A 32 7.06 -33.98 16.90
C VAL A 32 7.17 -32.63 16.21
N LEU A 33 6.92 -31.53 16.92
CA LEU A 33 7.00 -30.20 16.32
C LEU A 33 8.45 -29.83 15.96
N PRO A 34 8.68 -28.98 14.93
CA PRO A 34 9.98 -28.38 14.68
C PRO A 34 10.43 -27.46 15.84
N PRO A 35 11.75 -27.30 16.09
CA PRO A 35 12.27 -26.46 17.17
C PRO A 35 11.75 -25.01 17.17
N GLU A 36 11.67 -24.38 16.00
CA GLU A 36 11.16 -23.02 15.80
C GLU A 36 9.68 -22.91 16.17
N VAL A 37 8.88 -23.94 15.87
CA VAL A 37 7.46 -23.95 16.21
C VAL A 37 7.27 -24.11 17.72
N LYS A 38 8.12 -24.91 18.37
CA LYS A 38 8.14 -25.00 19.85
C LYS A 38 8.50 -23.66 20.47
N PHE A 39 9.49 -22.96 19.92
CA PHE A 39 9.85 -21.61 20.37
C PHE A 39 8.70 -20.61 20.21
N ILE A 40 8.07 -20.53 19.04
CA ILE A 40 6.94 -19.61 18.80
C ILE A 40 5.78 -19.92 19.75
N ALA A 41 5.49 -21.19 19.97
CA ALA A 41 4.38 -21.60 20.81
C ALA A 41 4.65 -21.35 22.31
N ASP A 42 5.89 -21.53 22.78
CA ASP A 42 6.29 -21.36 24.19
C ASP A 42 7.65 -20.65 24.35
N PRO A 43 7.76 -19.34 24.02
CA PRO A 43 9.05 -18.65 23.97
C PRO A 43 9.76 -18.59 25.33
N GLU A 44 8.97 -18.56 26.41
CA GLU A 44 9.43 -18.45 27.81
C GLU A 44 9.44 -19.80 28.56
N GLY A 45 8.99 -20.90 27.93
CA GLY A 45 8.95 -22.21 28.59
C GLY A 45 7.90 -22.32 29.70
N THR A 46 6.84 -21.51 29.62
CA THR A 46 5.82 -21.35 30.67
C THR A 46 4.58 -22.22 30.48
N ILE A 47 4.38 -22.82 29.30
CA ILE A 47 3.24 -23.71 29.04
C ILE A 47 3.33 -24.99 29.88
N MET A 48 4.55 -25.44 30.20
CA MET A 48 4.81 -26.59 31.06
C MET A 48 5.94 -26.24 32.03
N GLY A 49 5.61 -26.14 33.33
CA GLY A 49 6.63 -26.02 34.37
C GLY A 49 7.78 -27.03 34.20
N ALA A 50 8.99 -26.59 34.54
CA ALA A 50 10.28 -27.30 34.58
C ALA A 50 10.80 -28.03 33.32
N ASN A 51 9.96 -28.51 32.40
CA ASN A 51 10.40 -29.26 31.21
C ASN A 51 10.44 -28.42 29.90
N GLY A 52 10.06 -27.13 29.95
CA GLY A 52 9.93 -26.22 28.81
C GLY A 52 11.22 -25.51 28.33
N LEU A 53 12.40 -26.12 28.46
CA LEU A 53 13.69 -25.42 28.19
C LEU A 53 13.98 -25.14 26.70
N THR A 54 13.22 -25.70 25.76
CA THR A 54 13.47 -25.50 24.32
C THR A 54 13.22 -24.07 23.88
N GLY A 55 12.13 -23.44 24.31
CA GLY A 55 11.80 -22.07 23.93
C GLY A 55 12.85 -21.06 24.40
N PRO A 56 13.17 -20.99 25.70
CA PRO A 56 14.17 -20.06 26.24
C PRO A 56 15.58 -20.24 25.65
N ARG A 57 15.95 -21.46 25.23
CA ARG A 57 17.27 -21.76 24.68
C ARG A 57 17.35 -21.68 23.16
N TYR A 58 16.23 -21.52 22.47
CA TYR A 58 16.21 -21.41 21.01
C TYR A 58 16.79 -20.06 20.57
N ILE A 59 17.77 -20.12 19.66
CA ILE A 59 18.50 -18.97 19.12
C ILE A 59 18.47 -18.90 17.59
N GLY A 60 17.71 -19.77 16.91
CA GLY A 60 17.73 -19.86 15.45
C GLY A 60 18.99 -20.52 14.88
N GLN A 61 19.03 -20.67 13.56
CA GLN A 61 20.14 -21.20 12.77
C GLN A 61 20.80 -20.07 11.97
N GLY A 62 22.08 -19.80 12.26
CA GLY A 62 22.83 -18.72 11.60
C GLY A 62 22.48 -17.33 12.13
N THR A 63 23.15 -16.32 11.58
CA THR A 63 23.08 -14.94 12.08
C THR A 63 21.72 -14.28 11.84
N ALA A 64 21.12 -14.53 10.67
CA ALA A 64 19.83 -13.96 10.28
C ALA A 64 18.70 -14.46 11.20
N GLU A 65 18.60 -15.78 11.42
CA GLU A 65 17.60 -16.30 12.35
C GLU A 65 17.89 -15.90 13.80
N MET A 66 19.15 -15.80 14.21
CA MET A 66 19.48 -15.32 15.55
C MET A 66 18.96 -13.92 15.82
N ARG A 67 19.11 -13.01 14.85
CA ARG A 67 18.53 -11.66 14.95
C ARG A 67 17.01 -11.70 14.96
N LEU A 68 16.41 -12.48 14.05
CA LEU A 68 14.96 -12.62 13.97
C LEU A 68 14.36 -13.20 15.26
N VAL A 69 15.00 -14.20 15.88
CA VAL A 69 14.58 -14.80 17.14
C VAL A 69 14.69 -13.81 18.29
N GLY A 70 15.76 -13.01 18.33
CA GLY A 70 15.89 -11.92 19.31
C GLY A 70 14.73 -10.93 19.21
N ALA A 71 14.47 -10.42 18.00
CA ALA A 71 13.35 -9.52 17.73
C ALA A 71 11.98 -10.18 18.02
N LEU A 72 11.83 -11.46 17.70
CA LEU A 72 10.62 -12.23 17.99
C LEU A 72 10.33 -12.35 19.48
N ARG A 73 11.33 -12.45 20.36
CA ARG A 73 11.07 -12.50 21.81
C ARG A 73 10.38 -11.23 22.28
N GLU A 74 10.88 -10.07 21.87
CA GLU A 74 10.25 -8.79 22.20
C GLU A 74 8.87 -8.66 21.56
N VAL A 75 8.75 -8.99 20.27
CA VAL A 75 7.46 -8.94 19.57
C VAL A 75 6.46 -9.86 20.25
N LEU A 76 6.80 -11.12 20.55
CA LEU A 76 5.92 -12.08 21.21
C LEU A 76 5.58 -11.68 22.65
N ALA A 77 6.43 -10.92 23.35
CA ALA A 77 6.09 -10.30 24.64
C ALA A 77 5.12 -9.10 24.51
N GLY A 78 4.91 -8.58 23.30
CA GLY A 78 4.05 -7.42 23.03
C GLY A 78 4.81 -6.09 22.98
N GLY A 79 6.14 -6.15 22.90
CA GLY A 79 7.01 -4.99 22.74
C GLY A 79 7.03 -4.47 21.30
N HIS A 80 7.83 -3.42 21.09
CA HIS A 80 7.94 -2.71 19.82
C HIS A 80 9.40 -2.46 19.50
N LEU A 81 9.77 -2.72 18.26
CA LEU A 81 11.17 -2.71 17.87
C LEU A 81 11.67 -1.32 17.48
N GLY A 82 13.00 -1.17 17.53
CA GLY A 82 13.68 0.02 17.03
C GLY A 82 13.58 0.19 15.50
N TYR A 83 13.84 1.41 15.01
CA TYR A 83 13.87 1.67 13.56
C TYR A 83 14.97 0.85 12.87
N GLU A 84 16.20 0.92 13.40
CA GLU A 84 17.36 0.21 12.87
C GLU A 84 17.20 -1.30 13.03
N GLU A 85 16.62 -1.74 14.14
CA GLU A 85 16.34 -3.15 14.40
C GLU A 85 15.41 -3.75 13.34
N ILE A 86 14.32 -3.05 12.99
CA ILE A 86 13.44 -3.48 11.89
C ILE A 86 14.21 -3.56 10.57
N GLN A 87 14.99 -2.53 10.22
CA GLN A 87 15.76 -2.56 8.98
C GLN A 87 16.75 -3.74 8.97
N CYS A 88 17.51 -3.93 10.04
CA CYS A 88 18.47 -5.04 10.16
C CYS A 88 17.81 -6.42 10.12
N VAL A 89 16.60 -6.58 10.66
CA VAL A 89 15.83 -7.83 10.53
C VAL A 89 15.40 -8.02 9.08
N LEU A 90 14.80 -7.01 8.45
CA LEU A 90 14.27 -7.13 7.08
C LEU A 90 15.38 -7.41 6.06
N LYS A 91 16.53 -6.75 6.18
CA LYS A 91 17.69 -6.95 5.31
C LYS A 91 18.33 -8.33 5.48
N ASP A 92 18.29 -8.90 6.68
CA ASP A 92 18.82 -10.23 6.93
C ASP A 92 17.89 -11.36 6.47
N VAL A 93 16.59 -11.13 6.43
CA VAL A 93 15.59 -12.18 6.14
C VAL A 93 15.02 -12.11 4.73
N LEU A 94 15.25 -11.00 4.00
CA LEU A 94 14.78 -10.80 2.62
C LEU A 94 15.97 -10.59 1.66
N PRO A 95 15.90 -11.08 0.41
CA PRO A 95 14.76 -11.75 -0.23
C PRO A 95 14.49 -13.16 0.31
N PHE A 96 13.22 -13.46 0.52
CA PHE A 96 12.72 -14.74 1.01
C PHE A 96 12.63 -15.77 -0.13
N GLY A 97 13.15 -16.99 0.07
CA GLY A 97 12.96 -18.11 -0.86
C GLY A 97 13.73 -18.03 -2.19
N SER A 98 14.76 -17.20 -2.31
CA SER A 98 15.58 -17.16 -3.54
C SER A 98 16.45 -18.41 -3.68
N MET A 99 16.25 -19.16 -4.77
CA MET A 99 17.03 -20.34 -5.21
C MET A 99 18.41 -19.92 -5.74
N GLY A 100 19.21 -19.27 -4.90
CA GLY A 100 20.63 -19.01 -5.12
C GLY A 100 21.40 -19.47 -3.89
N ALA A 101 22.59 -20.04 -4.09
CA ALA A 101 23.42 -20.67 -3.04
C ALA A 101 23.91 -19.73 -1.91
N SER A 102 23.42 -18.50 -1.84
CA SER A 102 23.88 -17.42 -0.94
C SER A 102 22.76 -16.63 -0.25
N SER A 103 21.48 -16.97 -0.46
CA SER A 103 20.38 -16.29 0.26
C SER A 103 20.13 -16.95 1.62
N PRO A 104 19.93 -16.16 2.70
CA PRO A 104 19.70 -16.71 4.04
C PRO A 104 18.38 -17.50 4.04
N SER A 105 18.48 -18.83 4.22
CA SER A 105 17.31 -19.69 4.41
C SER A 105 16.78 -19.47 5.83
N VAL A 106 15.89 -18.51 5.99
CA VAL A 106 15.19 -18.26 7.25
C VAL A 106 13.91 -19.09 7.28
N SER A 107 13.58 -19.64 8.45
CA SER A 107 12.35 -20.39 8.66
C SER A 107 11.10 -19.55 8.36
N GLU A 108 10.23 -20.10 7.51
CA GLU A 108 8.90 -19.56 7.22
C GLU A 108 8.09 -19.30 8.48
N ALA A 109 8.17 -20.21 9.45
CA ALA A 109 7.42 -20.10 10.70
C ALA A 109 7.88 -18.89 11.52
N LEU A 110 9.19 -18.63 11.60
CA LEU A 110 9.74 -17.49 12.32
C LEU A 110 9.33 -16.17 11.64
N LEU A 111 9.51 -16.07 10.32
CA LEU A 111 9.16 -14.85 9.58
C LEU A 111 7.64 -14.59 9.63
N ALA A 112 6.81 -15.63 9.50
CA ALA A 112 5.36 -15.52 9.66
C ALA A 112 4.99 -15.04 11.06
N ALA A 113 5.55 -15.65 12.11
CA ALA A 113 5.30 -15.27 13.49
C ALA A 113 5.69 -13.81 13.76
N PHE A 114 6.77 -13.34 13.15
CA PHE A 114 7.24 -11.96 13.29
C PHE A 114 6.26 -10.96 12.68
N LEU A 115 5.86 -11.19 11.43
CA LEU A 115 4.90 -10.33 10.73
C LEU A 115 3.51 -10.34 11.38
N ILE A 116 3.03 -11.51 11.83
CA ILE A 116 1.76 -11.65 12.55
C ILE A 116 1.85 -10.96 13.92
N GLY A 117 2.92 -11.21 14.67
CA GLY A 117 3.12 -10.67 16.00
C GLY A 117 3.18 -9.14 16.00
N GLN A 118 3.93 -8.54 15.09
CA GLN A 118 3.97 -7.08 14.97
C GLN A 118 2.61 -6.49 14.58
N ARG A 119 1.88 -7.17 13.70
CA ARG A 119 0.52 -6.75 13.35
C ARG A 119 -0.41 -6.76 14.57
N MET A 120 -0.27 -7.77 15.43
CA MET A 120 -1.04 -7.88 16.67
C MET A 120 -0.66 -6.79 17.68
N ASN A 121 0.58 -6.29 17.66
CA ASN A 121 1.05 -5.23 18.57
C ASN A 121 0.51 -3.86 18.18
N ARG A 122 0.04 -3.73 16.92
CA ARG A 122 -0.23 -2.46 16.23
C ARG A 122 1.07 -1.69 16.06
N GLU A 123 1.48 -1.58 14.81
CA GLU A 123 2.79 -1.05 14.46
C GLU A 123 2.92 0.41 14.93
N THR A 124 4.07 0.74 15.54
CA THR A 124 4.40 2.13 15.86
C THR A 124 4.86 2.90 14.62
N ASP A 125 4.84 4.23 14.69
CA ASP A 125 5.39 5.10 13.64
C ASP A 125 6.86 4.78 13.32
N ARG A 126 7.63 4.41 14.34
CA ARG A 126 9.05 4.04 14.20
C ARG A 126 9.20 2.74 13.43
N GLU A 127 8.42 1.71 13.76
CA GLU A 127 8.44 0.42 13.07
C GLU A 127 7.98 0.57 11.62
N LEU A 128 6.87 1.28 11.38
CA LEU A 128 6.36 1.55 10.02
C LEU A 128 7.38 2.33 9.17
N LYS A 129 8.11 3.27 9.78
CA LYS A 129 9.23 3.96 9.11
C LYS A 129 10.34 2.97 8.75
N GLY A 130 10.70 2.07 9.67
CA GLY A 130 11.70 1.02 9.45
C GLY A 130 11.34 0.13 8.25
N TYR A 131 10.08 -0.32 8.20
CA TYR A 131 9.53 -1.05 7.06
C TYR A 131 9.53 -0.27 5.75
N CYS A 132 9.17 1.01 5.81
CA CYS A 132 9.03 1.85 4.62
C CYS A 132 10.36 2.11 3.91
N LEU A 133 11.43 2.32 4.70
CA LEU A 133 12.74 2.75 4.21
C LEU A 133 13.78 1.61 4.19
N ALA A 134 13.37 0.37 4.50
CA ALA A 134 14.28 -0.76 4.70
C ALA A 134 15.28 -0.96 3.56
N PHE A 135 14.83 -0.84 2.31
CA PHE A 135 15.64 -1.16 1.13
C PHE A 135 16.10 0.06 0.33
N ASP A 136 15.86 1.28 0.82
CA ASP A 136 16.22 2.50 0.09
C ASP A 136 17.74 2.56 -0.21
N ASP A 137 18.58 2.20 0.76
CA ASP A 137 20.05 2.22 0.57
C ASP A 137 20.53 1.13 -0.41
N GLU A 138 19.90 -0.04 -0.40
CA GLU A 138 20.26 -1.18 -1.26
C GLU A 138 19.84 -0.97 -2.72
N LEU A 139 18.69 -0.32 -2.92
CA LEU A 139 18.19 0.05 -4.24
C LEU A 139 18.95 1.26 -4.81
N GLY A 140 19.59 2.05 -3.95
CA GLY A 140 20.24 3.30 -4.32
C GLY A 140 19.25 4.45 -4.54
N PRO A 141 19.75 5.63 -4.92
CA PRO A 141 18.91 6.80 -5.12
C PRO A 141 17.94 6.57 -6.30
N PRO A 142 16.63 6.88 -6.13
CA PRO A 142 15.66 6.80 -7.22
C PRO A 142 16.05 7.71 -8.40
N PRO A 143 15.79 7.31 -9.65
CA PRO A 143 15.96 8.20 -10.81
C PRO A 143 15.06 9.43 -10.69
N ILE A 144 15.54 10.57 -11.20
CA ILE A 144 14.84 11.86 -11.14
C ILE A 144 14.26 12.18 -12.53
N ALA A 145 12.94 12.19 -12.65
CA ALA A 145 12.20 12.58 -13.85
C ALA A 145 12.12 14.11 -14.00
N ASP A 146 12.36 14.61 -15.21
CA ASP A 146 12.23 16.02 -15.58
C ASP A 146 10.77 16.39 -15.87
N VAL A 147 9.95 16.36 -14.82
CA VAL A 147 8.53 16.72 -14.85
C VAL A 147 8.21 17.78 -13.80
N ASN A 148 7.23 18.64 -14.10
CA ASN A 148 6.81 19.73 -13.22
C ASN A 148 6.13 19.24 -11.94
N SER A 149 5.46 18.09 -12.00
CA SER A 149 4.88 17.43 -10.85
C SER A 149 4.83 15.92 -11.04
N LEU A 150 4.88 15.19 -9.93
CA LEU A 150 4.72 13.74 -9.89
C LEU A 150 3.86 13.34 -8.70
N THR A 151 2.80 12.57 -8.95
CA THR A 151 1.97 11.97 -7.91
C THR A 151 2.17 10.45 -7.86
N HIS A 152 2.58 9.93 -6.69
CA HIS A 152 2.69 8.50 -6.42
C HIS A 152 1.34 7.94 -5.95
N TYR A 153 0.87 6.88 -6.59
CA TYR A 153 -0.39 6.21 -6.25
C TYR A 153 -0.14 4.90 -5.49
N GLY A 154 -0.29 5.00 -4.17
CA GLY A 154 -0.18 3.91 -3.19
C GLY A 154 -1.51 3.21 -2.93
N GLU A 155 -1.99 2.48 -3.93
CA GLU A 155 -3.17 1.63 -3.76
C GLU A 155 -2.91 0.43 -2.84
N PRO A 156 -3.94 -0.14 -2.16
CA PRO A 156 -3.80 -1.45 -1.56
C PRO A 156 -3.45 -2.49 -2.63
N TYR A 157 -2.30 -3.15 -2.47
CA TYR A 157 -1.80 -4.13 -3.44
C TYR A 157 -2.70 -5.36 -3.59
N ASP A 158 -3.56 -5.63 -2.60
CA ASP A 158 -4.54 -6.73 -2.64
C ASP A 158 -5.77 -6.47 -3.53
N GLY A 159 -5.86 -5.28 -4.12
CA GLY A 159 -6.83 -4.93 -5.15
C GLY A 159 -8.28 -4.82 -4.67
N ASN A 160 -9.18 -4.62 -5.65
CA ASN A 160 -10.62 -4.52 -5.42
C ASN A 160 -11.35 -5.78 -5.87
N THR A 161 -12.38 -6.17 -5.13
CA THR A 161 -13.10 -7.41 -5.41
C THR A 161 -14.50 -7.18 -5.94
N ARG A 162 -15.11 -6.03 -5.67
CA ARG A 162 -16.51 -5.77 -5.97
C ARG A 162 -16.69 -4.62 -6.91
N PHE A 163 -16.01 -3.51 -6.68
CA PHE A 163 -16.32 -2.24 -7.34
C PHE A 163 -15.31 -1.83 -8.41
N PHE A 164 -15.80 -1.08 -9.38
CA PHE A 164 -15.01 -0.44 -10.43
C PHE A 164 -13.86 0.38 -9.84
N ARG A 165 -12.66 0.10 -10.34
CA ARG A 165 -11.40 0.67 -9.87
C ARG A 165 -10.89 1.66 -10.91
N SER A 166 -10.94 2.95 -10.57
CA SER A 166 -10.75 4.05 -11.52
C SER A 166 -9.31 4.55 -11.65
N THR A 167 -8.39 4.12 -10.78
CA THR A 167 -7.08 4.77 -10.58
C THR A 167 -6.18 4.76 -11.81
N LEU A 168 -6.15 3.66 -12.59
CA LEU A 168 -5.45 3.61 -13.88
C LEU A 168 -5.95 4.69 -14.85
N PHE A 169 -7.27 4.85 -14.95
CA PHE A 169 -7.90 5.79 -15.87
C PHE A 169 -7.74 7.24 -15.38
N VAL A 170 -7.76 7.45 -14.05
CA VAL A 170 -7.45 8.75 -13.43
C VAL A 170 -6.02 9.18 -13.76
N ALA A 171 -5.05 8.28 -13.73
CA ALA A 171 -3.67 8.60 -14.11
C ALA A 171 -3.56 9.05 -15.57
N ALA A 172 -4.26 8.37 -16.48
CA ALA A 172 -4.31 8.76 -17.89
C ALA A 172 -4.96 10.15 -18.11
N VAL A 173 -6.01 10.46 -17.35
CA VAL A 173 -6.65 11.80 -17.34
C VAL A 173 -5.68 12.86 -16.83
N ARG A 174 -5.02 12.61 -15.69
CA ARG A 174 -4.08 13.57 -15.06
C ARG A 174 -2.87 13.88 -15.93
N ALA A 175 -2.36 12.87 -16.64
CA ALA A 175 -1.28 13.04 -17.60
C ALA A 175 -1.62 14.00 -18.75
N CYS A 176 -2.90 14.20 -19.09
CA CYS A 176 -3.31 15.07 -20.20
C CYS A 176 -3.03 16.56 -19.95
N TYR A 177 -2.99 16.98 -18.68
CA TYR A 177 -2.73 18.37 -18.29
C TYR A 177 -1.43 18.51 -17.48
N GLY A 178 -0.49 17.58 -17.69
CA GLY A 178 0.89 17.70 -17.19
C GLY A 178 1.12 17.26 -15.75
N GLU A 179 0.12 16.65 -15.10
CA GLU A 179 0.27 16.06 -13.76
C GLU A 179 0.74 14.60 -13.89
N ALA A 180 2.05 14.37 -13.83
CA ALA A 180 2.59 13.03 -14.04
C ALA A 180 2.19 12.08 -12.89
N CYS A 181 1.92 10.82 -13.22
CA CYS A 181 1.42 9.84 -12.27
C CYS A 181 2.27 8.57 -12.27
N LEU A 182 2.82 8.20 -11.11
CA LEU A 182 3.47 6.90 -10.92
C LEU A 182 2.56 5.98 -10.11
N LEU A 183 2.02 4.96 -10.77
CA LEU A 183 1.33 3.86 -10.11
C LEU A 183 2.35 2.79 -9.75
N HIS A 184 2.19 2.15 -8.59
CA HIS A 184 3.02 1.02 -8.20
C HIS A 184 2.20 -0.04 -7.51
N GLY A 185 2.57 -1.31 -7.71
CA GLY A 185 1.77 -2.43 -7.24
C GLY A 185 2.34 -3.78 -7.63
N VAL A 186 1.47 -4.78 -7.66
CA VAL A 186 1.78 -6.15 -8.10
C VAL A 186 0.66 -6.67 -8.99
N GLU A 187 0.93 -7.76 -9.70
CA GLU A 187 -0.11 -8.48 -10.43
C GLU A 187 -1.12 -9.16 -9.49
N TRP A 188 -0.68 -9.68 -8.35
CA TRP A 188 -1.57 -10.34 -7.40
C TRP A 188 -1.04 -10.26 -5.97
N MET A 189 -1.94 -10.07 -5.01
CA MET A 189 -1.60 -10.03 -3.58
C MET A 189 -2.76 -10.56 -2.70
N PRO A 190 -2.46 -11.40 -1.68
CA PRO A 190 -3.42 -11.80 -0.67
C PRO A 190 -3.70 -10.65 0.33
N PRO A 191 -4.79 -10.72 1.12
CA PRO A 191 -5.74 -11.84 1.20
C PRO A 191 -6.89 -11.75 0.20
N LYS A 192 -7.13 -10.58 -0.40
CA LYS A 192 -8.27 -10.39 -1.29
C LYS A 192 -8.06 -11.07 -2.65
N GLY A 193 -6.86 -10.96 -3.23
CA GLY A 193 -6.62 -11.33 -4.61
C GLY A 193 -7.63 -10.68 -5.55
N GLY A 194 -7.78 -9.35 -5.44
CA GLY A 194 -8.67 -8.54 -6.26
C GLY A 194 -7.98 -8.03 -7.53
N ILE A 195 -8.69 -7.16 -8.27
CA ILE A 195 -8.17 -6.52 -9.47
C ILE A 195 -7.16 -5.44 -9.12
N THR A 196 -6.00 -5.48 -9.78
CA THR A 196 -4.93 -4.47 -9.70
C THR A 196 -4.70 -3.75 -11.04
N GLU A 197 -4.02 -2.61 -10.99
CA GLU A 197 -3.53 -1.89 -12.17
C GLU A 197 -2.64 -2.76 -13.04
N GLY A 198 -1.76 -3.56 -12.41
CA GLY A 198 -0.85 -4.48 -13.10
C GLY A 198 -1.61 -5.52 -13.93
N GLN A 199 -2.68 -6.11 -13.39
CA GLN A 199 -3.52 -7.06 -14.15
C GLN A 199 -4.20 -6.40 -15.34
N MET A 200 -4.74 -5.19 -15.15
CA MET A 200 -5.39 -4.45 -16.23
C MET A 200 -4.41 -4.13 -17.35
N LEU A 201 -3.23 -3.57 -17.02
CA LEU A 201 -2.22 -3.21 -18.00
C LEU A 201 -1.66 -4.43 -18.74
N LYS A 202 -1.38 -5.53 -18.02
CA LYS A 202 -0.96 -6.79 -18.62
C LYS A 202 -2.02 -7.35 -19.57
N PHE A 203 -3.30 -7.32 -19.18
CA PHE A 203 -4.40 -7.77 -20.02
C PHE A 203 -4.56 -6.92 -21.29
N MET A 204 -4.29 -5.62 -21.21
CA MET A 204 -4.26 -4.71 -22.35
C MET A 204 -3.02 -4.86 -23.23
N GLY A 205 -2.06 -5.71 -22.85
CA GLY A 205 -0.83 -5.98 -23.61
C GLY A 205 0.32 -5.01 -23.37
N ALA A 206 0.29 -4.20 -22.30
CA ALA A 206 1.43 -3.36 -21.92
C ALA A 206 2.57 -4.19 -21.32
N ASN A 207 3.83 -3.73 -21.45
CA ASN A 207 4.91 -4.30 -20.66
C ASN A 207 4.84 -3.77 -19.21
N THR A 208 4.68 -4.68 -18.26
CA THR A 208 4.65 -4.39 -16.81
C THR A 208 5.98 -4.71 -16.10
N HIS A 209 6.98 -5.20 -16.82
CA HIS A 209 8.34 -5.49 -16.32
C HIS A 209 9.25 -4.34 -16.73
N LEU A 210 9.15 -3.24 -15.98
CA LEU A 210 9.88 -2.01 -16.23
C LEU A 210 10.73 -1.68 -15.01
N SER A 211 11.99 -1.33 -15.25
CA SER A 211 12.86 -0.76 -14.22
C SER A 211 12.42 0.66 -13.84
N PRO A 212 12.82 1.17 -12.65
CA PRO A 212 12.58 2.56 -12.26
C PRO A 212 13.06 3.58 -13.32
N THR A 213 14.18 3.32 -13.99
CA THR A 213 14.72 4.18 -15.05
C THR A 213 13.82 4.20 -16.29
N GLN A 214 13.22 3.08 -16.66
CA GLN A 214 12.29 3.00 -17.79
C GLN A 214 10.94 3.66 -17.45
N ALA A 215 10.47 3.50 -16.20
CA ALA A 215 9.32 4.25 -15.71
C ALA A 215 9.57 5.77 -15.73
N LYS A 216 10.79 6.21 -15.38
CA LYS A 216 11.20 7.61 -15.51
C LYS A 216 11.07 8.10 -16.97
N THR A 217 11.49 7.32 -17.96
CA THR A 217 11.30 7.68 -19.39
C THR A 217 9.82 7.81 -19.77
N LEU A 218 8.95 6.94 -19.28
CA LEU A 218 7.51 7.01 -19.54
C LEU A 218 6.83 8.23 -18.89
N LEU A 219 7.33 8.65 -17.72
CA LEU A 219 6.87 9.86 -17.03
C LEU A 219 7.25 11.13 -17.80
N GLU A 220 8.45 11.15 -18.39
CA GLU A 220 8.95 12.28 -19.21
C GLU A 220 8.32 12.33 -20.61
N ASP A 221 7.74 11.22 -21.07
CA ASP A 221 7.13 11.13 -22.40
C ASP A 221 5.85 11.99 -22.51
N LYS A 222 5.90 12.95 -23.43
CA LYS A 222 4.83 13.94 -23.65
C LYS A 222 3.56 13.36 -24.22
N ASP A 223 3.55 12.11 -24.69
CA ASP A 223 2.39 11.41 -25.24
C ASP A 223 1.81 10.37 -24.26
N THR A 224 2.47 10.16 -23.12
CA THR A 224 2.11 9.20 -22.07
C THR A 224 1.88 9.89 -20.73
N GLY A 225 2.93 10.41 -20.08
CA GLY A 225 2.85 11.19 -18.84
C GLY A 225 2.46 10.39 -17.57
N PHE A 226 2.42 9.06 -17.63
CA PHE A 226 2.24 8.21 -16.45
C PHE A 226 3.00 6.90 -16.60
N ALA A 227 3.31 6.25 -15.48
CA ALA A 227 3.99 4.96 -15.48
C ALA A 227 3.42 4.00 -14.42
N TYR A 228 3.54 2.71 -14.67
CA TYR A 228 3.30 1.65 -13.68
C TYR A 228 4.60 0.92 -13.38
N LEU A 229 4.92 0.73 -12.09
CA LEU A 229 6.03 -0.08 -11.62
C LEU A 229 5.52 -1.30 -10.84
N ASN A 230 5.94 -2.49 -11.29
CA ASN A 230 5.75 -3.72 -10.54
C ASN A 230 6.76 -3.78 -9.38
N LEU A 231 6.30 -4.13 -8.18
CA LEU A 231 7.15 -4.33 -7.00
C LEU A 231 8.26 -5.35 -7.26
N GLN A 232 8.01 -6.34 -8.13
CA GLN A 232 9.03 -7.32 -8.53
C GLN A 232 10.29 -6.65 -9.10
N GLU A 233 10.12 -5.60 -9.91
CA GLU A 233 11.22 -4.87 -10.54
C GLU A 233 11.74 -3.75 -9.64
N ALA A 234 10.85 -3.12 -8.87
CA ALA A 234 11.18 -1.95 -8.06
C ALA A 234 11.82 -2.31 -6.71
N CYS A 235 11.42 -3.42 -6.09
CA CYS A 235 11.93 -3.90 -4.82
C CYS A 235 11.76 -5.43 -4.67
N PRO A 236 12.63 -6.23 -5.35
CA PRO A 236 12.59 -7.69 -5.29
C PRO A 236 12.54 -8.29 -3.86
N PRO A 237 13.26 -7.74 -2.85
CA PRO A 237 13.16 -8.23 -1.47
C PRO A 237 11.73 -8.19 -0.91
N LEU A 238 10.97 -7.12 -1.14
CA LEU A 238 9.59 -7.03 -0.67
C LEU A 238 8.62 -7.90 -1.49
N TYR A 239 8.90 -8.10 -2.78
CA TYR A 239 8.11 -8.99 -3.62
C TYR A 239 8.24 -10.46 -3.19
N SER A 240 9.41 -10.87 -2.73
CA SER A 240 9.73 -12.27 -2.39
C SER A 240 8.82 -12.91 -1.33
N ILE A 241 8.15 -12.13 -0.48
CA ILE A 241 7.29 -12.64 0.60
C ILE A 241 5.82 -12.85 0.21
N ILE A 242 5.43 -12.65 -1.04
CA ILE A 242 4.02 -12.80 -1.47
C ILE A 242 3.48 -14.19 -1.14
N GLY A 243 4.28 -15.25 -1.38
CA GLY A 243 3.92 -16.62 -1.02
C GLY A 243 3.65 -16.76 0.47
N LEU A 244 4.54 -16.25 1.33
CA LEU A 244 4.34 -16.28 2.78
C LEU A 244 3.08 -15.51 3.21
N ARG A 245 2.80 -14.35 2.60
CA ARG A 245 1.58 -13.56 2.87
C ARG A 245 0.31 -14.33 2.53
N GLU A 246 0.37 -15.25 1.56
CA GLU A 246 -0.77 -16.10 1.22
C GLU A 246 -1.09 -17.08 2.36
N HIS A 247 -0.07 -17.64 3.00
CA HIS A 247 -0.24 -18.50 4.18
C HIS A 247 -0.72 -17.70 5.39
N ILE A 248 -0.21 -16.48 5.60
CA ILE A 248 -0.62 -15.61 6.72
C ILE A 248 -2.10 -15.21 6.64
N LYS A 249 -2.66 -15.06 5.42
CA LYS A 249 -4.08 -14.67 5.14
C LYS A 249 -4.54 -13.34 5.77
N LYS A 250 -3.65 -12.60 6.43
CA LYS A 250 -3.87 -11.27 7.01
C LYS A 250 -2.85 -10.29 6.45
N ARG A 251 -3.18 -9.00 6.51
CA ARG A 251 -2.27 -7.94 6.06
C ARG A 251 -1.16 -7.75 7.11
N PRO A 252 0.13 -7.94 6.75
CA PRO A 252 1.25 -7.66 7.64
C PRO A 252 1.53 -6.14 7.73
N PRO A 253 2.45 -5.69 8.60
CA PRO A 253 2.94 -4.30 8.64
C PRO A 253 3.27 -3.70 7.27
N LEU A 254 3.93 -4.49 6.42
CA LEU A 254 4.31 -4.12 5.06
C LEU A 254 3.15 -3.64 4.19
N ALA A 255 1.93 -4.16 4.40
CA ALA A 255 0.75 -3.72 3.64
C ALA A 255 0.38 -2.24 3.88
N THR A 256 0.91 -1.63 4.95
CA THR A 256 0.77 -0.20 5.22
C THR A 256 1.87 0.60 4.53
N SER A 257 3.14 0.20 4.71
CA SER A 257 4.30 0.94 4.22
C SER A 257 4.55 0.79 2.71
N GLU A 258 4.14 -0.32 2.09
CA GLU A 258 4.29 -0.56 0.64
C GLU A 258 3.50 0.45 -0.21
N LYS A 259 2.52 1.14 0.38
CA LYS A 259 1.75 2.20 -0.27
C LYS A 259 2.47 3.56 -0.32
N VAL A 260 3.59 3.73 0.39
CA VAL A 260 4.26 5.03 0.53
C VAL A 260 5.71 4.93 0.02
N GLN A 261 5.84 4.42 -1.20
CA GLN A 261 7.12 4.18 -1.87
C GLN A 261 7.43 5.30 -2.87
N GLN A 262 8.72 5.62 -3.03
CA GLN A 262 9.20 6.70 -3.90
C GLN A 262 10.24 6.16 -4.89
N PHE A 263 9.81 5.25 -5.76
CA PHE A 263 10.70 4.53 -6.70
C PHE A 263 11.25 5.40 -7.84
N VAL A 264 10.63 6.54 -8.10
CA VAL A 264 11.11 7.59 -9.01
C VAL A 264 10.90 8.92 -8.28
N ARG A 265 11.74 9.92 -8.52
CA ARG A 265 11.53 11.28 -8.00
C ARG A 265 11.26 12.26 -9.13
N ALA A 266 10.74 13.43 -8.83
CA ALA A 266 10.60 14.52 -9.80
C ALA A 266 11.56 15.67 -9.50
N ARG A 267 11.99 16.37 -10.55
CA ARG A 267 12.62 17.70 -10.41
C ARG A 267 11.64 18.72 -9.84
N GLY A 268 10.39 18.64 -10.26
CA GLY A 268 9.31 19.49 -9.77
C GLY A 268 8.67 18.98 -8.49
N ARG A 269 7.36 19.24 -8.37
CA ARG A 269 6.62 19.00 -7.15
C ARG A 269 6.21 17.53 -6.98
N GLU A 270 6.61 16.92 -5.87
CA GLU A 270 6.22 15.55 -5.53
C GLU A 270 5.00 15.50 -4.60
N SER A 271 4.08 14.58 -4.87
CA SER A 271 2.90 14.30 -4.05
C SER A 271 2.64 12.79 -3.91
N MET A 272 1.94 12.37 -2.86
CA MET A 272 1.55 10.96 -2.67
C MET A 272 0.06 10.82 -2.34
N VAL A 273 -0.56 9.75 -2.83
CA VAL A 273 -1.94 9.38 -2.48
C VAL A 273 -1.98 7.94 -2.00
N ALA A 274 -2.55 7.66 -0.82
CA ALA A 274 -2.67 6.31 -0.29
C ALA A 274 -4.07 5.98 0.27
N GLY A 275 -4.51 4.74 0.04
CA GLY A 275 -5.84 4.28 0.47
C GLY A 275 -5.80 3.70 1.87
N PHE A 276 -6.87 3.85 2.64
CA PHE A 276 -7.01 3.17 3.93
C PHE A 276 -8.44 2.65 4.17
N TYR A 277 -8.54 1.59 4.98
CA TYR A 277 -9.81 0.93 5.28
C TYR A 277 -10.24 1.15 6.74
N HIS A 278 -9.33 0.88 7.67
CA HIS A 278 -9.58 1.02 9.10
C HIS A 278 -9.18 2.41 9.59
N VAL A 279 -10.02 2.99 10.44
CA VAL A 279 -9.75 4.26 11.14
C VAL A 279 -8.46 4.14 11.94
N GLY A 280 -7.66 5.20 11.95
CA GLY A 280 -6.37 5.28 12.66
C GLY A 280 -5.16 4.97 11.77
N TYR A 281 -5.37 4.62 10.50
CA TYR A 281 -4.27 4.49 9.52
C TYR A 281 -4.04 5.77 8.70
N GLU A 282 -4.84 6.82 8.89
CA GLU A 282 -4.63 8.11 8.23
C GLU A 282 -3.30 8.73 8.67
N ASP A 283 -3.13 8.87 9.98
CA ASP A 283 -1.99 9.59 10.56
C ASP A 283 -0.66 8.86 10.30
N PRO A 284 -0.55 7.51 10.43
CA PRO A 284 0.67 6.79 10.07
C PRO A 284 1.05 6.92 8.59
N LEU A 285 0.08 6.87 7.67
CA LEU A 285 0.35 7.03 6.23
C LEU A 285 0.84 8.46 5.93
N LEU A 286 0.17 9.48 6.49
CA LEU A 286 0.60 10.87 6.32
C LEU A 286 1.96 11.12 6.99
N MET A 287 2.27 10.46 8.11
CA MET A 287 3.59 10.49 8.73
C MET A 287 4.66 9.94 7.77
N LEU A 288 4.43 8.77 7.16
CA LEU A 288 5.35 8.19 6.18
C LEU A 288 5.55 9.10 4.96
N MET A 289 4.48 9.72 4.45
CA MET A 289 4.57 10.66 3.33
C MET A 289 5.45 11.87 3.70
N ARG A 290 5.31 12.42 4.92
CA ARG A 290 6.18 13.50 5.41
C ARG A 290 7.65 13.05 5.51
N ARG A 291 7.90 11.79 5.88
CA ARG A 291 9.25 11.19 5.92
C ARG A 291 9.86 10.97 4.53
N ARG A 292 9.03 10.70 3.51
CA ARG A 292 9.42 10.73 2.09
C ARG A 292 9.62 12.16 1.55
N THR A 293 9.48 13.18 2.39
CA THR A 293 9.75 14.59 2.07
C THR A 293 8.91 15.18 0.94
N VAL A 294 7.77 14.57 0.61
CA VAL A 294 6.89 15.09 -0.46
C VAL A 294 6.22 16.41 -0.06
N HIS A 295 5.82 17.19 -1.07
CA HIS A 295 5.22 18.52 -0.89
C HIS A 295 3.76 18.42 -0.44
N ALA A 296 3.05 17.40 -0.93
CA ALA A 296 1.67 17.13 -0.53
C ALA A 296 1.42 15.62 -0.34
N GLY A 297 0.56 15.29 0.61
CA GLY A 297 0.14 13.92 0.89
C GLY A 297 -1.37 13.86 1.09
N LEU A 298 -2.02 12.87 0.50
CA LEU A 298 -3.45 12.65 0.58
C LEU A 298 -3.74 11.20 0.95
N VAL A 299 -4.53 10.99 1.99
CA VAL A 299 -5.06 9.67 2.35
C VAL A 299 -6.56 9.64 2.17
N VAL A 300 -7.05 8.60 1.50
CA VAL A 300 -8.46 8.48 1.10
C VAL A 300 -9.08 7.22 1.68
N LYS A 301 -10.28 7.37 2.26
CA LYS A 301 -11.16 6.25 2.59
C LYS A 301 -12.10 5.98 1.43
N GLY A 302 -11.60 5.30 0.40
CA GLY A 302 -12.42 4.83 -0.72
C GLY A 302 -13.13 3.51 -0.43
N GLU A 303 -13.95 3.08 -1.38
CA GLU A 303 -14.61 1.78 -1.31
C GLU A 303 -13.56 0.65 -1.28
N GLU A 304 -13.78 -0.36 -0.43
CA GLU A 304 -12.85 -1.48 -0.20
C GLU A 304 -11.45 -1.07 0.30
N GLY A 305 -11.29 0.19 0.75
CA GLY A 305 -10.04 0.78 1.20
C GLY A 305 -9.14 1.28 0.07
N ALA A 306 -9.67 1.34 -1.17
CA ALA A 306 -8.99 1.89 -2.34
C ALA A 306 -8.90 3.42 -2.29
N LEU A 307 -8.27 4.01 -3.30
CA LEU A 307 -8.19 5.46 -3.46
C LEU A 307 -9.45 6.10 -4.02
N SER A 308 -10.29 5.30 -4.67
CA SER A 308 -11.42 5.83 -5.42
C SER A 308 -12.57 6.27 -4.50
N LEU A 309 -12.88 7.56 -4.55
CA LEU A 309 -14.12 8.17 -4.08
C LEU A 309 -15.31 7.65 -4.89
N THR A 310 -16.49 7.62 -4.28
CA THR A 310 -17.76 7.26 -4.91
C THR A 310 -18.71 8.45 -5.03
N THR A 311 -19.56 8.43 -6.06
CA THR A 311 -20.68 9.37 -6.21
C THR A 311 -21.87 9.01 -5.34
N LYS A 312 -21.89 7.81 -4.75
CA LYS A 312 -22.97 7.32 -3.91
C LYS A 312 -23.14 8.18 -2.67
N GLU A 313 -24.39 8.56 -2.41
CA GLU A 313 -24.77 9.25 -1.18
C GLU A 313 -24.46 8.42 0.07
N ARG A 314 -24.02 9.10 1.13
CA ARG A 314 -23.75 8.45 2.42
C ARG A 314 -25.04 7.85 2.97
N SER A 315 -24.98 6.59 3.39
CA SER A 315 -26.10 5.98 4.12
C SER A 315 -26.38 6.72 5.43
N ALA A 316 -27.63 7.14 5.62
CA ALA A 316 -28.11 7.80 6.85
C ALA A 316 -27.92 6.93 8.12
N HIS A 317 -27.80 5.61 7.97
CA HIS A 317 -27.63 4.66 9.07
C HIS A 317 -26.15 4.36 9.40
N ALA A 318 -25.19 4.98 8.71
CA ALA A 318 -23.76 4.80 8.97
C ALA A 318 -23.35 5.55 10.25
N SER A 319 -23.52 4.89 11.40
CA SER A 319 -23.43 5.51 12.72
C SER A 319 -22.11 5.30 13.47
N LYS A 320 -21.09 4.63 12.90
CA LYS A 320 -19.78 4.46 13.55
C LYS A 320 -18.60 4.63 12.61
N GLY A 321 -17.69 5.55 12.98
CA GLY A 321 -16.38 5.75 12.35
C GLY A 321 -16.37 6.73 11.17
N ILE A 322 -15.20 6.85 10.56
CA ILE A 322 -14.96 7.74 9.42
C ILE A 322 -15.69 7.20 8.17
N PRO A 323 -16.45 8.01 7.44
CA PRO A 323 -17.22 7.55 6.28
C PRO A 323 -16.34 7.28 5.05
N VAL A 324 -16.89 6.53 4.09
CA VAL A 324 -16.36 6.51 2.71
C VAL A 324 -16.38 7.94 2.17
N ASN A 325 -15.44 8.28 1.29
CA ASN A 325 -15.13 9.62 0.78
C ASN A 325 -14.46 10.57 1.79
N HIS A 326 -14.04 10.05 2.94
CA HIS A 326 -13.18 10.84 3.82
C HIS A 326 -11.78 10.96 3.24
N CYS A 327 -11.28 12.19 3.23
CA CYS A 327 -9.93 12.54 2.84
C CYS A 327 -9.24 13.27 3.99
N SER A 328 -8.00 12.90 4.27
CA SER A 328 -7.10 13.65 5.15
C SER A 328 -5.81 13.90 4.42
N GLY A 329 -5.13 15.02 4.67
CA GLY A 329 -3.92 15.32 3.93
C GLY A 329 -3.13 16.48 4.48
N PHE A 330 -2.03 16.75 3.79
CA PHE A 330 -1.26 17.97 3.92
C PHE A 330 -0.82 18.47 2.56
N ARG A 331 -0.58 19.78 2.44
CA ARG A 331 -0.01 20.41 1.24
C ARG A 331 0.77 21.66 1.61
N THR A 332 1.65 22.11 0.72
CA THR A 332 2.33 23.41 0.87
C THR A 332 1.30 24.54 0.72
N PRO A 333 1.24 25.51 1.66
CA PRO A 333 0.34 26.65 1.54
C PRO A 333 0.63 27.47 0.28
N SER A 334 -0.41 27.99 -0.38
CA SER A 334 -0.26 28.79 -1.60
C SER A 334 0.49 30.11 -1.38
N SER A 335 0.68 30.55 -0.13
CA SER A 335 1.33 31.80 0.27
C SER A 335 2.79 31.63 0.73
N ALA A 336 3.37 30.44 0.64
CA ALA A 336 4.73 30.19 1.13
C ALA A 336 5.79 30.68 0.13
N ASN A 337 6.57 31.70 0.51
CA ASN A 337 7.82 32.04 -0.15
C ASN A 337 8.88 30.99 0.22
N PHE A 338 9.56 30.43 -0.78
CA PHE A 338 10.65 29.47 -0.57
C PHE A 338 11.84 30.17 0.11
N SER A 339 11.97 29.97 1.42
CA SER A 339 13.22 30.19 2.15
C SER A 339 13.89 28.83 2.32
N GLU A 340 15.08 28.64 1.73
CA GLU A 340 15.82 27.36 1.79
C GLU A 340 16.25 26.95 3.21
N THR A 341 16.07 27.82 4.21
CA THR A 341 16.53 27.62 5.58
C THR A 341 15.47 27.14 6.57
N ASP A 342 14.18 27.19 6.23
CA ASP A 342 13.09 26.67 7.06
C ASP A 342 12.44 25.46 6.37
N GLY A 343 12.25 24.36 7.12
CA GLY A 343 11.66 23.13 6.59
C GLY A 343 10.31 23.37 5.88
N ILE A 344 9.91 22.45 4.99
CA ILE A 344 8.70 22.58 4.16
C ILE A 344 7.47 22.87 5.03
N SER A 345 6.98 24.11 5.01
CA SER A 345 5.73 24.51 5.66
C SER A 345 4.55 23.79 5.01
N ARG A 346 3.69 23.18 5.83
CA ARG A 346 2.60 22.30 5.38
C ARG A 346 1.33 22.63 6.16
N GLU A 347 0.25 22.93 5.46
CA GLU A 347 -1.10 22.97 6.04
C GLU A 347 -1.70 21.56 6.03
N SER A 348 -2.39 21.18 7.10
CA SER A 348 -3.11 19.90 7.17
C SER A 348 -4.61 20.14 7.00
N PHE A 349 -5.30 19.21 6.35
CA PHE A 349 -6.75 19.30 6.11
C PHE A 349 -7.42 17.95 6.34
N ARG A 350 -8.73 18.00 6.64
CA ARG A 350 -9.62 16.84 6.71
C ARG A 350 -10.95 17.23 6.09
N VAL A 351 -11.48 16.42 5.18
CA VAL A 351 -12.73 16.70 4.47
C VAL A 351 -13.48 15.40 4.19
N ALA A 352 -14.81 15.43 4.24
CA ALA A 352 -15.64 14.35 3.72
C ALA A 352 -16.26 14.82 2.41
N VAL A 353 -15.88 14.20 1.29
CA VAL A 353 -16.31 14.66 -0.04
C VAL A 353 -17.75 14.22 -0.31
N ASN A 354 -18.62 15.21 -0.56
CA ASN A 354 -19.97 14.99 -1.03
C ASN A 354 -20.03 15.26 -2.55
N ALA A 355 -20.20 14.22 -3.34
CA ALA A 355 -20.22 14.34 -4.80
C ALA A 355 -21.43 15.16 -5.31
N GLN A 356 -22.56 15.19 -4.58
CA GLN A 356 -23.74 15.96 -4.99
C GLN A 356 -23.51 17.47 -4.90
N GLU A 357 -22.75 17.93 -3.90
CA GLU A 357 -22.33 19.33 -3.77
C GLU A 357 -21.42 19.78 -4.93
N LEU A 358 -20.79 18.82 -5.60
CA LEU A 358 -19.96 19.02 -6.79
C LEU A 358 -20.73 18.81 -8.11
N GLY A 359 -22.06 18.67 -8.04
CA GLY A 359 -22.93 18.53 -9.21
C GLY A 359 -23.05 17.12 -9.78
N PHE A 360 -22.53 16.09 -9.10
CA PHE A 360 -22.71 14.70 -9.55
C PHE A 360 -24.05 14.12 -9.07
N LYS A 361 -24.70 13.36 -9.95
CA LYS A 361 -25.86 12.56 -9.57
C LYS A 361 -25.41 11.38 -8.71
N SER A 362 -26.07 11.18 -7.58
CA SER A 362 -25.85 10.00 -6.73
C SER A 362 -26.14 8.72 -7.51
N THR A 363 -25.12 7.87 -7.64
CA THR A 363 -25.16 6.62 -8.39
C THR A 363 -24.39 5.55 -7.64
N GLU A 364 -24.85 4.30 -7.72
CA GLU A 364 -24.09 3.17 -7.20
C GLU A 364 -22.82 2.98 -8.03
N THR A 365 -21.72 2.66 -7.37
CA THR A 365 -20.48 2.31 -8.06
C THR A 365 -20.69 1.03 -8.87
N PRO A 366 -20.34 1.01 -10.18
CA PRO A 366 -20.45 -0.20 -10.97
C PRO A 366 -19.70 -1.37 -10.33
N ARG A 367 -20.33 -2.55 -10.34
CA ARG A 367 -19.69 -3.77 -9.85
C ARG A 367 -18.92 -4.45 -10.96
N THR A 368 -17.74 -4.93 -10.63
CA THR A 368 -16.86 -5.69 -11.52
C THR A 368 -16.64 -7.11 -11.03
N ASP A 369 -16.87 -7.38 -9.74
CA ASP A 369 -16.85 -8.72 -9.14
C ASP A 369 -15.62 -9.57 -9.56
N LYS A 370 -14.42 -8.98 -9.43
CA LYS A 370 -13.11 -9.53 -9.84
C LYS A 370 -12.93 -9.79 -11.34
N SER A 371 -13.70 -9.13 -12.21
CA SER A 371 -13.48 -9.19 -13.66
C SER A 371 -12.58 -8.06 -14.15
N VAL A 372 -11.37 -8.41 -14.61
CA VAL A 372 -10.46 -7.49 -15.30
C VAL A 372 -11.14 -6.91 -16.54
N LEU A 373 -11.75 -7.77 -17.35
CA LEU A 373 -12.44 -7.37 -18.58
C LEU A 373 -13.54 -6.34 -18.28
N LYS A 374 -14.38 -6.58 -17.26
CA LYS A 374 -15.46 -5.65 -16.93
C LYS A 374 -14.94 -4.29 -16.45
N ASN A 375 -13.86 -4.30 -15.68
CA ASN A 375 -13.21 -3.07 -15.22
C ASN A 375 -12.63 -2.28 -16.41
N LEU A 376 -12.01 -2.97 -17.37
CA LEU A 376 -11.50 -2.37 -18.59
C LEU A 376 -12.62 -1.84 -19.50
N GLU A 377 -13.68 -2.59 -19.73
CA GLU A 377 -14.85 -2.13 -20.50
C GLU A 377 -15.38 -0.80 -19.97
N LEU A 378 -15.64 -0.73 -18.65
CA LEU A 378 -16.18 0.47 -18.01
C LEU A 378 -15.23 1.67 -18.12
N GLY A 379 -13.94 1.45 -17.88
CA GLY A 379 -12.96 2.53 -17.91
C GLY A 379 -12.64 3.00 -19.33
N LEU A 380 -12.56 2.09 -20.31
CA LEU A 380 -12.31 2.44 -21.70
C LEU A 380 -13.50 3.16 -22.34
N SER A 381 -14.73 2.70 -22.08
CA SER A 381 -15.95 3.42 -22.49
C SER A 381 -15.96 4.83 -21.90
N ALA A 382 -15.69 4.96 -20.59
CA ALA A 382 -15.63 6.25 -19.94
C ALA A 382 -14.54 7.16 -20.53
N LEU A 383 -13.33 6.66 -20.77
CA LEU A 383 -12.26 7.41 -21.43
C LEU A 383 -12.56 7.75 -22.90
N GLY A 384 -13.47 7.00 -23.53
CA GLY A 384 -14.03 7.29 -24.86
C GLY A 384 -15.13 8.35 -24.87
N GLY A 385 -15.53 8.86 -23.70
CA GLY A 385 -16.55 9.92 -23.55
C GLY A 385 -17.94 9.41 -23.15
N ASP A 386 -18.14 8.09 -22.99
CA ASP A 386 -19.43 7.53 -22.59
C ASP A 386 -19.79 7.99 -21.17
N LYS A 387 -20.82 8.83 -21.06
CA LYS A 387 -21.27 9.36 -19.76
C LYS A 387 -21.93 8.27 -18.92
N GLY A 388 -21.72 8.33 -17.61
CA GLY A 388 -22.31 7.40 -16.66
C GLY A 388 -21.47 7.26 -15.38
N PRO A 389 -21.80 6.30 -14.50
CA PRO A 389 -21.16 6.19 -13.19
C PRO A 389 -19.63 5.97 -13.24
N ALA A 390 -19.11 5.27 -14.25
CA ALA A 390 -17.67 5.09 -14.43
C ALA A 390 -16.98 6.40 -14.83
N TYR A 391 -17.56 7.15 -15.77
CA TYR A 391 -17.11 8.48 -16.19
C TYR A 391 -17.10 9.45 -15.01
N ASP A 392 -18.22 9.55 -14.31
CA ASP A 392 -18.38 10.47 -13.17
C ASP A 392 -17.36 10.16 -12.07
N ARG A 393 -17.12 8.88 -11.80
CA ARG A 393 -16.12 8.44 -10.83
C ARG A 393 -14.70 8.84 -11.27
N ILE A 394 -14.35 8.69 -12.54
CA ILE A 394 -13.02 9.09 -13.04
C ILE A 394 -12.84 10.60 -12.91
N VAL A 395 -13.83 11.40 -13.34
CA VAL A 395 -13.80 12.86 -13.24
C VAL A 395 -13.69 13.31 -11.79
N LEU A 396 -14.55 12.79 -10.91
CA LEU A 396 -14.52 13.10 -9.47
C LEU A 396 -13.14 12.84 -8.87
N ASN A 397 -12.57 11.66 -9.13
CA ASN A 397 -11.30 11.27 -8.53
C ASN A 397 -10.10 12.05 -9.08
N ALA A 398 -10.08 12.34 -10.38
CA ALA A 398 -9.03 13.18 -10.97
C ALA A 398 -9.07 14.60 -10.40
N ALA A 399 -10.25 15.23 -10.42
CA ALA A 399 -10.45 16.59 -9.92
C ALA A 399 -10.16 16.72 -8.42
N MET A 400 -10.68 15.80 -7.60
CA MET A 400 -10.46 15.86 -6.15
C MET A 400 -9.01 15.58 -5.76
N ALA A 401 -8.32 14.66 -6.45
CA ALA A 401 -6.91 14.42 -6.19
C ALA A 401 -6.10 15.70 -6.47
N ASP A 402 -6.33 16.35 -7.60
CA ASP A 402 -5.64 17.59 -7.95
C ASP A 402 -5.97 18.75 -6.99
N HIS A 403 -7.25 18.95 -6.69
CA HIS A 403 -7.70 20.03 -5.80
C HIS A 403 -7.17 19.86 -4.39
N LEU A 404 -7.28 18.65 -3.81
CA LEU A 404 -6.84 18.39 -2.44
C LEU A 404 -5.32 18.37 -2.31
N LEU A 405 -4.60 17.90 -3.32
CA LEU A 405 -3.15 18.06 -3.35
C LEU A 405 -2.80 19.55 -3.53
N GLY A 406 -3.64 20.35 -4.19
CA GLY A 406 -3.37 21.75 -4.50
C GLY A 406 -2.52 21.91 -5.75
N CYS A 407 -2.72 21.04 -6.74
CA CYS A 407 -2.06 21.09 -8.04
C CYS A 407 -2.31 22.42 -8.76
N SER A 408 -1.40 22.80 -9.66
CA SER A 408 -1.52 24.06 -10.42
C SER A 408 -2.77 24.02 -11.31
N GLY A 409 -3.55 25.11 -11.32
CA GLY A 409 -4.82 25.18 -12.06
C GLY A 409 -5.96 24.34 -11.48
N ALA A 410 -5.85 23.89 -10.23
CA ALA A 410 -6.89 23.14 -9.51
C ALA A 410 -7.26 23.77 -8.15
N GLN A 411 -6.93 25.04 -7.93
CA GLN A 411 -7.29 25.77 -6.70
C GLN A 411 -8.80 25.89 -6.55
N ASP A 412 -9.50 26.15 -7.65
CA ASP A 412 -10.96 26.07 -7.75
C ASP A 412 -11.37 24.66 -8.19
N ILE A 413 -12.34 24.09 -7.48
CA ILE A 413 -12.79 22.71 -7.74
C ILE A 413 -13.52 22.58 -9.07
N ASN A 414 -14.23 23.63 -9.52
CA ASN A 414 -14.93 23.57 -10.82
C ASN A 414 -13.92 23.52 -11.97
N SER A 415 -12.87 24.33 -11.89
CA SER A 415 -11.75 24.30 -12.84
C SER A 415 -11.08 22.92 -12.90
N ALA A 416 -10.93 22.24 -11.75
CA ALA A 416 -10.39 20.89 -11.67
C ALA A 416 -11.34 19.83 -12.28
N LEU A 417 -12.66 19.99 -12.11
CA LEU A 417 -13.66 19.14 -12.74
C LEU A 417 -13.69 19.33 -14.26
N ASP A 418 -13.65 20.56 -14.73
CA ASP A 418 -13.76 20.89 -16.15
C ASP A 418 -12.54 20.41 -16.94
N ARG A 419 -11.32 20.58 -16.41
CA ARG A 419 -10.13 20.03 -17.07
C ARG A 419 -10.12 18.49 -17.14
N ALA A 420 -10.70 17.83 -16.12
CA ALA A 420 -10.83 16.37 -16.11
C ALA A 420 -11.87 15.91 -17.15
N ARG A 421 -13.00 16.61 -17.27
CA ARG A 421 -14.01 16.36 -18.32
C ARG A 421 -13.42 16.58 -19.70
N GLU A 422 -12.75 17.71 -19.93
CA GLU A 422 -12.11 18.05 -21.22
C GLU A 422 -11.07 17.00 -21.64
N ALA A 423 -10.23 16.53 -20.70
CA ALA A 423 -9.24 15.49 -20.98
C ALA A 423 -9.86 14.17 -21.45
N ILE A 424 -11.04 13.83 -20.93
CA ILE A 424 -11.79 12.64 -21.36
C ILE A 424 -12.53 12.92 -22.68
N ASP A 425 -13.31 13.99 -22.74
CA ASP A 425 -14.24 14.28 -23.85
C ASP A 425 -13.50 14.60 -25.16
N SER A 426 -12.28 15.13 -25.08
CA SER A 426 -11.38 15.30 -26.24
C SER A 426 -10.74 14.00 -26.74
N GLY A 427 -10.94 12.88 -26.05
CA GLY A 427 -10.28 11.58 -26.33
C GLY A 427 -8.80 11.55 -25.97
N ASN A 428 -8.25 12.62 -25.37
CA ASN A 428 -6.84 12.69 -24.98
C ASN A 428 -6.46 11.61 -23.98
N ALA A 429 -7.27 11.42 -22.94
CA ALA A 429 -7.00 10.44 -21.89
C ALA A 429 -6.93 9.01 -22.45
N LEU A 430 -7.84 8.65 -23.34
CA LEU A 430 -7.80 7.36 -24.04
C LEU A 430 -6.51 7.21 -24.87
N ARG A 431 -6.12 8.26 -25.61
CA ARG A 431 -4.86 8.27 -26.38
C ARG A 431 -3.65 8.07 -25.49
N ARG A 432 -3.58 8.72 -24.32
CA ARG A 432 -2.48 8.52 -23.34
C ARG A 432 -2.34 7.07 -22.92
N LEU A 433 -3.46 6.44 -22.56
CA LEU A 433 -3.47 5.03 -22.16
C LEU A 433 -3.03 4.11 -23.30
N MET A 434 -3.48 4.36 -24.53
CA MET A 434 -3.06 3.57 -25.70
C MET A 434 -1.60 3.79 -26.09
N ASN A 435 -1.08 5.00 -25.91
CA ASN A 435 0.32 5.31 -26.14
C ASN A 435 1.21 4.64 -25.09
N TYR A 436 0.81 4.64 -23.82
CA TYR A 436 1.51 3.91 -22.76
C TYR A 436 1.73 2.43 -23.14
N ILE A 437 0.70 1.74 -23.64
CA ILE A 437 0.81 0.33 -24.06
C ILE A 437 1.93 0.18 -25.10
N LYS A 438 1.97 1.05 -26.12
CA LYS A 438 2.98 0.98 -27.19
C LYS A 438 4.38 1.36 -26.71
N ILE A 439 4.50 2.41 -25.91
CA ILE A 439 5.79 2.98 -25.50
C ILE A 439 6.43 2.12 -24.41
N SER A 440 5.64 1.48 -23.55
CA SER A 440 6.13 0.54 -22.53
C SER A 440 7.06 -0.53 -23.12
N HIS A 441 6.74 -1.07 -24.32
CA HIS A 441 7.61 -2.02 -25.02
C HIS A 441 8.87 -1.40 -25.64
N LYS A 442 8.82 -0.12 -26.02
CA LYS A 442 9.96 0.55 -26.67
C LYS A 442 11.04 0.96 -25.69
N VAL A 443 10.67 1.21 -24.44
CA VAL A 443 11.62 1.58 -23.38
C VAL A 443 12.24 0.35 -22.71
N SER A 444 11.75 -0.86 -23.01
CA SER A 444 12.13 -2.11 -22.36
C SER A 444 13.49 -2.64 -22.77
#